data_AF-A0A7W1A094-F1
#
_entry.id   AF-A0A7W1A094-F1
#
_cell.length_a   1.000
_cell.length_b   1.000
_cell.length_c   1.000
_cell.angle_alpha   90.00
_cell.angle_beta   90.00
_cell.angle_gamma   90.00
#
_symmetry.space_group_name_H-M   'P 1'
#
loop_
_entity.id
_entity.type
_entity.pdbx_description
1 polymer ?
#
loop_
_entity_poly.entity_id
_entity_poly.type
_entity_poly.pdbx_seq_one_letter_code
_entity_poly.pdbx_strand_id
1 'polypeptide(L)'
;MTRALLVLACVVGACLAACKGKETKREDPKVVVPPHPMPEPPPVVVPGEWEQCKTVLKTIATVPATRQVATLIETCKPCGDWSPLLEWNKRTEEGGPKRKDIETAMLGCKAYCDPNAKMRFIGALDEQRGKTNRIPWRLLGDFCKDAVSAVPDARFMSAPYFALDRIARDIASRPDGAKLLEGVELPLPAVSVTGAGLALPSTSVTTPIAAKSHLTITAEELRIGPLPYARLGANGVTVAGEPYPGSVVKLAELPAALAKLPPPVIVFAPKKLPAARLAAVLAMTKQMPLLLAVTATSTLPGWEIYGVSPVELVGLGDKPGLTVAVTEAIDDAVKQIAGTTPATPPPPVALVLEDKATIESVATVLGALAYKDYKTAMITVAPTKRAKP
;
A
#
# COMPACT_ATOMS: atom_id res chain seq x y z
N MET A 1 -20.34 -23.14 39.65
CA MET A 1 -19.80 -21.85 40.13
C MET A 1 -20.68 -20.73 39.62
N THR A 2 -20.93 -19.76 40.48
CA THR A 2 -22.16 -18.98 40.58
C THR A 2 -22.09 -17.68 39.78
N ARG A 3 -23.26 -17.26 39.30
CA ARG A 3 -23.65 -16.03 38.58
C ARG A 3 -22.87 -14.74 38.91
N ALA A 4 -22.74 -13.87 37.89
CA ALA A 4 -22.96 -12.43 38.04
C ALA A 4 -23.39 -11.81 36.69
N LEU A 5 -24.69 -11.49 36.58
CA LEU A 5 -25.28 -10.67 35.52
C LEU A 5 -25.29 -9.24 36.05
N LEU A 6 -24.61 -8.30 35.38
CA LEU A 6 -24.65 -6.88 35.74
C LEU A 6 -25.58 -6.15 34.76
N VAL A 7 -26.73 -5.71 35.29
CA VAL A 7 -27.70 -4.84 34.60
C VAL A 7 -27.25 -3.40 34.80
N LEU A 8 -26.90 -2.70 33.73
CA LEU A 8 -26.60 -1.27 33.76
C LEU A 8 -27.82 -0.50 33.24
N ALA A 9 -28.54 0.14 34.16
CA ALA A 9 -29.59 1.09 33.87
C ALA A 9 -29.05 2.50 34.14
N CYS A 10 -28.98 3.36 33.11
CA CYS A 10 -28.70 4.79 33.26
C CYS A 10 -29.77 5.63 32.56
N VAL A 11 -30.75 6.02 33.37
CA VAL A 11 -31.32 7.37 33.55
C VAL A 11 -31.39 8.27 32.31
N VAL A 12 -32.60 8.33 31.74
CA VAL A 12 -33.09 9.42 30.89
C VAL A 12 -33.47 10.60 31.81
N GLY A 13 -32.66 11.66 31.80
CA GLY A 13 -32.90 12.90 32.54
C GLY A 13 -33.22 14.05 31.59
N ALA A 14 -34.49 14.41 31.51
CA ALA A 14 -34.99 15.58 30.80
C ALA A 14 -34.70 16.87 31.58
N CYS A 15 -34.08 17.85 30.92
CA CYS A 15 -34.08 19.25 31.35
C CYS A 15 -34.44 20.14 30.14
N LEU A 16 -35.75 20.35 29.97
CA LEU A 16 -36.32 21.44 29.18
C LEU A 16 -36.33 22.70 30.06
N ALA A 17 -35.42 23.64 29.79
CA ALA A 17 -35.48 24.99 30.34
C ALA A 17 -35.58 25.99 29.19
N ALA A 18 -36.75 26.62 29.09
CA ALA A 18 -37.09 27.65 28.13
C ALA A 18 -36.42 28.98 28.52
N CYS A 19 -35.43 29.42 27.75
CA CYS A 19 -34.94 30.80 27.79
C CYS A 19 -35.63 31.62 26.70
N LYS A 20 -36.69 32.34 27.08
CA LYS A 20 -37.38 33.32 26.23
C LYS A 20 -36.59 34.64 26.30
N GLY A 21 -35.59 34.75 25.43
CA GLY A 21 -34.75 35.94 25.27
C GLY A 21 -35.42 37.02 24.42
N LYS A 22 -35.38 38.24 24.92
CA LYS A 22 -36.01 39.48 24.44
C LYS A 22 -35.31 39.97 23.16
N GLU A 23 -36.02 40.04 22.03
CA GLU A 23 -35.53 40.66 20.79
C GLU A 23 -35.39 42.18 20.95
N THR A 24 -34.17 42.65 21.20
CA THR A 24 -33.78 44.03 20.91
C THR A 24 -33.40 44.12 19.44
N LYS A 25 -34.23 44.82 18.64
CA LYS A 25 -33.86 45.31 17.30
C LYS A 25 -32.56 46.12 17.42
N ARG A 26 -31.45 45.50 17.02
CA ARG A 26 -30.17 46.17 16.80
C ARG A 26 -30.13 46.49 15.31
N GLU A 27 -30.09 47.77 14.96
CA GLU A 27 -29.77 48.19 13.59
C GLU A 27 -28.34 47.74 13.30
N ASP A 28 -28.20 46.79 12.37
CA ASP A 28 -26.91 46.32 11.91
C ASP A 28 -26.16 47.47 11.22
N PRO A 29 -24.93 47.81 11.65
CA PRO A 29 -24.10 48.72 10.88
C PRO A 29 -23.90 48.12 9.49
N LYS A 30 -24.10 48.93 8.43
CA LYS A 30 -23.81 48.57 7.05
C LYS A 30 -22.42 47.94 6.98
N VAL A 31 -22.38 46.61 6.90
CA VAL A 31 -21.15 45.87 6.63
C VAL A 31 -20.80 46.21 5.19
N VAL A 32 -19.79 47.07 5.04
CA VAL A 32 -19.10 47.27 3.76
C VAL A 32 -18.47 45.92 3.44
N VAL A 33 -19.13 45.13 2.59
CA VAL A 33 -18.57 43.90 2.03
C VAL A 33 -17.35 44.33 1.22
N PRO A 34 -16.12 43.98 1.65
CA PRO A 34 -14.95 44.29 0.84
C PRO A 34 -15.12 43.63 -0.53
N PRO A 35 -14.75 44.31 -1.63
CA PRO A 35 -14.87 43.76 -2.97
C PRO A 35 -14.22 42.38 -3.00
N HIS A 36 -14.92 41.42 -3.60
CA HIS A 36 -14.41 40.06 -3.77
C HIS A 36 -12.98 40.14 -4.31
N PRO A 37 -11.98 39.53 -3.64
CA PRO A 37 -10.64 39.45 -4.20
C PRO A 37 -10.77 38.82 -5.58
N MET A 38 -10.23 39.50 -6.59
CA MET A 38 -10.20 38.94 -7.94
C MET A 38 -9.53 37.57 -7.87
N PRO A 39 -10.05 36.56 -8.58
CA PRO A 39 -9.41 35.25 -8.61
C PRO A 39 -7.96 35.45 -9.02
N GLU A 40 -7.03 35.02 -8.16
CA GLU A 40 -5.61 35.00 -8.51
C GLU A 40 -5.45 34.25 -9.83
N PRO A 41 -4.66 34.79 -10.77
CA PRO A 41 -4.39 34.09 -12.02
C PRO A 41 -3.83 32.71 -11.68
N PRO A 42 -4.24 31.65 -12.41
CA PRO A 42 -3.75 30.31 -12.15
C PRO A 42 -2.22 30.30 -12.20
N PRO A 43 -1.56 29.49 -11.35
CA PRO A 43 -0.11 29.39 -11.37
C PRO A 43 0.35 29.08 -12.80
N VAL A 44 1.31 29.87 -13.29
CA VAL A 44 1.89 29.68 -14.61
C VAL A 44 2.70 28.40 -14.58
N VAL A 45 2.15 27.33 -15.14
CA VAL A 45 2.88 26.07 -15.35
C VAL A 45 4.04 26.34 -16.30
N VAL A 46 5.26 26.07 -15.87
CA VAL A 46 6.45 26.28 -16.69
C VAL A 46 6.39 25.29 -17.86
N PRO A 47 6.40 25.73 -19.14
CA PRO A 47 6.17 24.85 -20.30
C PRO A 47 7.06 23.60 -20.38
N GLY A 48 8.27 23.64 -19.81
CA GLY A 48 9.20 22.49 -19.77
C GLY A 48 8.73 21.31 -18.91
N GLU A 49 7.89 21.53 -17.90
CA GLU A 49 7.43 20.47 -17.00
C GLU A 49 6.39 19.55 -17.66
N TRP A 50 5.62 20.07 -18.61
CA TRP A 50 4.57 19.30 -19.29
C TRP A 50 5.14 18.24 -20.24
N GLU A 51 6.14 18.59 -21.06
CA GLU A 51 6.75 17.64 -21.99
C GLU A 51 7.43 16.48 -21.27
N GLN A 52 8.03 16.75 -20.10
CA GLN A 52 8.59 15.72 -19.23
C GLN A 52 7.49 14.79 -18.69
N CYS A 53 6.39 15.35 -18.21
CA CYS A 53 5.24 14.57 -17.73
C CYS A 53 4.67 13.67 -18.84
N LYS A 54 4.48 14.18 -20.07
CA LYS A 54 4.06 13.37 -21.23
C LYS A 54 5.03 12.24 -21.55
N THR A 55 6.33 12.51 -21.49
CA THR A 55 7.36 11.50 -21.74
C THR A 55 7.28 10.37 -20.73
N VAL A 56 7.14 10.72 -19.44
CA VAL A 56 6.98 9.74 -18.37
C VAL A 56 5.71 8.92 -18.52
N LEU A 57 4.57 9.53 -18.85
CA LEU A 57 3.31 8.80 -19.07
C LEU A 57 3.44 7.73 -20.16
N LYS A 58 4.17 8.02 -21.24
CA LYS A 58 4.39 7.07 -22.34
C LYS A 58 5.30 5.90 -21.95
N THR A 59 6.18 6.09 -20.97
CA THR A 59 7.17 5.09 -20.55
C THR A 59 6.87 4.50 -19.18
N ILE A 60 5.79 4.92 -18.49
CA ILE A 60 5.55 4.55 -17.10
C ILE A 60 5.41 3.04 -16.90
N ALA A 61 4.86 2.34 -17.89
CA ALA A 61 4.74 0.88 -17.87
C ALA A 61 6.09 0.14 -17.86
N THR A 62 7.18 0.79 -18.32
CA THR A 62 8.54 0.22 -18.29
C THR A 62 9.31 0.58 -17.02
N VAL A 63 8.83 1.56 -16.25
CA VAL A 63 9.39 1.91 -14.94
C VAL A 63 9.07 0.78 -13.96
N PRO A 64 10.03 0.36 -13.11
CA PRO A 64 9.78 -0.59 -12.05
C PRO A 64 8.53 -0.26 -11.23
N ALA A 65 7.66 -1.26 -10.99
CA ALA A 65 6.37 -1.07 -10.34
C ALA A 65 6.44 -0.28 -9.01
N THR A 66 7.48 -0.52 -8.20
CA THR A 66 7.71 0.17 -6.93
C THR A 66 8.09 1.65 -7.08
N ARG A 67 8.50 2.09 -8.27
CA ARG A 67 8.90 3.47 -8.59
C ARG A 67 7.91 4.21 -9.47
N GLN A 68 6.99 3.54 -10.15
CA GLN A 68 6.03 4.18 -11.06
C GLN A 68 5.33 5.40 -10.44
N VAL A 69 4.71 5.23 -9.26
CA VAL A 69 4.00 6.33 -8.60
C VAL A 69 4.94 7.48 -8.23
N ALA A 70 6.14 7.17 -7.74
CA ALA A 70 7.13 8.18 -7.40
C ALA A 70 7.62 8.95 -8.62
N THR A 71 7.97 8.24 -9.70
CA THR A 71 8.38 8.85 -10.96
C THR A 71 7.31 9.77 -11.52
N LEU A 72 6.04 9.37 -11.44
CA LEU A 72 4.94 10.21 -11.91
C LEU A 72 4.78 11.48 -11.05
N ILE A 73 4.79 11.36 -9.72
CA ILE A 73 4.68 12.51 -8.80
C ILE A 73 5.89 13.44 -8.92
N GLU A 74 7.10 12.89 -9.01
CA GLU A 74 8.36 13.65 -9.13
C GLU A 74 8.40 14.45 -10.44
N THR A 75 7.76 13.97 -11.51
CA THR A 75 7.80 14.59 -12.85
C THR A 75 6.58 15.47 -13.14
N CYS A 76 5.39 15.05 -12.74
CA CYS A 76 4.14 15.75 -13.02
C CYS A 76 3.73 16.60 -11.80
N LYS A 77 3.92 17.91 -11.92
CA LYS A 77 3.73 18.88 -10.82
C LYS A 77 2.67 19.94 -11.14
N PRO A 78 1.40 19.55 -11.40
CA PRO A 78 0.35 20.50 -11.74
C PRO A 78 0.09 21.56 -10.65
N CYS A 79 0.44 21.25 -9.40
CA CYS A 79 0.33 22.16 -8.27
C CYS A 79 1.67 22.75 -7.81
N GLY A 80 2.77 22.52 -8.55
CA GLY A 80 4.12 22.80 -8.08
C GLY A 80 4.69 21.69 -7.19
N ASP A 81 5.55 22.07 -6.24
CA ASP A 81 6.28 21.11 -5.41
C ASP A 81 5.37 20.32 -4.46
N TRP A 82 5.46 18.99 -4.56
CA TRP A 82 4.70 18.05 -3.73
C TRP A 82 5.33 17.82 -2.35
N SER A 83 6.59 18.20 -2.15
CA SER A 83 7.36 17.86 -0.94
C SER A 83 6.65 18.24 0.37
N PRO A 84 6.02 19.43 0.51
CA PRO A 84 5.27 19.77 1.72
C PRO A 84 4.11 18.81 2.02
N LEU A 85 3.47 18.27 0.97
CA LEU A 85 2.38 17.32 1.13
C LEU A 85 2.87 15.91 1.39
N LEU A 86 3.96 15.47 0.73
CA LEU A 86 4.50 14.12 0.89
C LEU A 86 5.16 13.92 2.25
N GLU A 87 5.76 14.98 2.81
CA GLU A 87 6.44 14.95 4.11
C GLU A 87 5.55 15.45 5.26
N TRP A 88 4.23 15.59 5.03
CA TRP A 88 3.29 16.16 5.99
C TRP A 88 3.34 15.51 7.38
N ASN A 89 3.65 14.21 7.43
CA ASN A 89 3.68 13.42 8.65
C ASN A 89 4.97 13.61 9.45
N LYS A 90 6.00 14.25 8.90
CA LYS A 90 7.23 14.59 9.61
C LYS A 90 6.96 15.76 10.57
N ARG A 91 7.43 15.64 11.81
CA ARG A 91 7.27 16.73 12.79
C ARG A 91 8.09 17.94 12.34
N THR A 92 7.61 19.15 12.61
CA THR A 92 8.35 20.36 12.24
C THR A 92 9.69 20.42 12.96
N GLU A 93 9.76 19.96 14.22
CA GLU A 93 11.03 19.86 14.97
C GLU A 93 12.06 18.91 14.34
N GLU A 94 11.61 17.92 13.55
CA GLU A 94 12.46 16.97 12.82
C GLU A 94 12.85 17.49 11.43
N GLY A 95 12.48 18.72 11.09
CA GLY A 95 12.64 19.30 9.76
C GLY A 95 11.54 18.88 8.80
N GLY A 96 10.32 18.67 9.28
CA GLY A 96 9.12 18.55 8.45
C GLY A 96 8.56 19.92 8.02
N PRO A 97 7.67 19.94 7.01
CA PRO A 97 7.11 21.17 6.44
C PRO A 97 6.27 21.94 7.47
N LYS A 98 6.21 23.27 7.37
CA LYS A 98 5.33 24.07 8.26
C LYS A 98 3.89 23.98 7.77
N ARG A 99 2.94 24.22 8.68
CA ARG A 99 1.50 24.25 8.35
C ARG A 99 1.17 25.18 7.17
N LYS A 100 1.80 26.36 7.13
CA LYS A 100 1.63 27.33 6.04
C LYS A 100 2.05 26.77 4.68
N ASP A 101 3.13 26.00 4.62
CA ASP A 101 3.67 25.44 3.37
C ASP A 101 2.71 24.38 2.82
N ILE A 102 2.19 23.52 3.70
CA ILE A 102 1.15 22.53 3.35
C ILE A 102 -0.11 23.22 2.85
N GLU A 103 -0.60 24.22 3.60
CA GLU A 103 -1.81 24.96 3.23
C GLU A 103 -1.67 25.64 1.86
N THR A 104 -0.52 26.26 1.61
CA THR A 104 -0.21 26.89 0.32
C THR A 104 -0.22 25.87 -0.81
N ALA A 105 0.42 24.71 -0.63
CA ALA A 105 0.42 23.64 -1.63
C ALA A 105 -1.00 23.09 -1.89
N MET A 106 -1.80 22.88 -0.84
CA MET A 106 -3.19 22.43 -0.96
C MET A 106 -4.07 23.45 -1.70
N LEU A 107 -3.91 24.75 -1.42
CA LEU A 107 -4.62 25.82 -2.14
C LEU A 107 -4.21 25.87 -3.61
N GLY A 108 -2.92 25.76 -3.91
CA GLY A 108 -2.41 25.66 -5.29
C GLY A 108 -3.03 24.49 -6.06
N CYS A 109 -3.30 23.37 -5.37
CA CYS A 109 -4.00 22.21 -5.94
C CYS A 109 -5.53 22.33 -6.01
N LYS A 110 -6.13 23.45 -5.58
CA LYS A 110 -7.59 23.59 -5.40
C LYS A 110 -8.17 22.42 -4.58
N ALA A 111 -7.46 22.05 -3.51
CA ALA A 111 -7.74 20.83 -2.75
C ALA A 111 -8.97 20.93 -1.84
N TYR A 112 -9.52 22.12 -1.62
CA TYR A 112 -10.63 22.34 -0.69
C TYR A 112 -11.89 22.71 -1.46
N CYS A 113 -12.99 22.01 -1.16
CA CYS A 113 -14.31 22.32 -1.70
C CYS A 113 -14.96 23.52 -1.01
N ASP A 114 -14.65 23.74 0.28
CA ASP A 114 -15.14 24.87 1.07
C ASP A 114 -14.19 25.19 2.26
N PRO A 115 -14.37 26.34 2.96
CA PRO A 115 -13.55 26.70 4.10
C PRO A 115 -13.64 25.74 5.31
N ASN A 116 -14.76 25.06 5.52
CA ASN A 116 -14.92 24.10 6.61
C ASN A 116 -14.10 22.83 6.34
N ALA A 117 -14.09 22.31 5.11
CA ALA A 117 -13.23 21.21 4.71
C ALA A 117 -11.75 21.52 4.96
N LYS A 118 -11.31 22.75 4.62
CA LYS A 118 -9.97 23.25 4.94
C LYS A 118 -9.68 23.20 6.44
N MET A 119 -10.56 23.79 7.28
CA MET A 119 -10.36 23.81 8.72
C MET A 119 -10.27 22.40 9.32
N ARG A 120 -11.13 21.47 8.88
CA ARG A 120 -11.15 20.08 9.35
C ARG A 120 -9.91 19.32 8.92
N PHE A 121 -9.49 19.45 7.67
CA PHE A 121 -8.28 18.82 7.16
C PHE A 121 -7.05 19.28 7.94
N ILE A 122 -6.86 20.59 8.08
CA ILE A 122 -5.68 21.15 8.75
C ILE A 122 -5.67 20.81 10.25
N GLY A 123 -6.84 20.86 10.92
CA GLY A 123 -6.94 20.45 12.31
C GLY A 123 -6.56 18.99 12.53
N ALA A 124 -7.06 18.08 11.67
CA ALA A 124 -6.67 16.69 11.69
C ALA A 124 -5.18 16.49 11.36
N LEU A 125 -4.64 17.27 10.42
CA LEU A 125 -3.23 17.19 10.06
C LEU A 125 -2.33 17.47 11.27
N ASP A 126 -2.61 18.55 12.00
CA ASP A 126 -1.83 18.93 13.18
C ASP A 126 -1.90 17.86 14.28
N GLU A 127 -3.08 17.27 14.53
CA GLU A 127 -3.26 16.19 15.51
C GLU A 127 -2.51 14.91 15.14
N GLN A 128 -2.34 14.68 13.83
CA GLN A 128 -1.77 13.44 13.30
C GLN A 128 -0.31 13.55 12.87
N ARG A 129 0.35 14.71 13.04
CA ARG A 129 1.79 14.84 12.79
C ARG A 129 2.62 13.84 13.61
N GLY A 130 3.67 13.31 13.00
CA GLY A 130 4.54 12.26 13.55
C GLY A 130 3.92 10.86 13.54
N LYS A 131 2.74 10.67 12.95
CA LYS A 131 2.05 9.38 12.85
C LYS A 131 1.91 8.96 11.39
N THR A 132 1.78 7.66 11.15
CA THR A 132 1.61 7.07 9.80
C THR A 132 0.14 6.90 9.40
N ASN A 133 -0.78 7.64 10.02
CA ASN A 133 -2.21 7.47 9.76
C ASN A 133 -2.70 8.29 8.56
N ARG A 134 -3.86 7.90 8.05
CA ARG A 134 -4.48 8.44 6.83
C ARG A 134 -5.66 9.37 7.11
N ILE A 135 -5.88 9.74 8.37
CA ILE A 135 -7.10 10.42 8.82
C ILE A 135 -7.31 11.77 8.10
N PRO A 136 -6.31 12.66 7.98
CA PRO A 136 -6.53 13.95 7.32
C PRO A 136 -7.02 13.77 5.87
N TRP A 137 -6.37 12.86 5.13
CA TRP A 137 -6.69 12.56 3.74
C TRP A 137 -8.09 11.93 3.58
N ARG A 138 -8.48 11.03 4.48
CA ARG A 138 -9.84 10.46 4.51
C ARG A 138 -10.90 11.52 4.75
N LEU A 139 -10.70 12.39 5.74
CA LEU A 139 -11.62 13.49 6.02
C LEU A 139 -11.77 14.41 4.82
N LEU A 140 -10.67 14.75 4.14
CA LEU A 140 -10.73 15.55 2.93
C LEU A 140 -11.56 14.87 1.83
N GLY A 141 -11.31 13.58 1.59
CA GLY A 141 -12.08 12.79 0.63
C GLY A 141 -13.56 12.70 0.99
N ASP A 142 -13.90 12.60 2.28
CA ASP A 142 -15.28 12.51 2.75
C ASP A 142 -16.04 13.84 2.65
N PHE A 143 -15.39 14.96 2.95
CA PHE A 143 -16.01 16.29 2.84
C PHE A 143 -16.10 16.77 1.39
N CYS A 144 -15.09 16.47 0.58
CA CYS A 144 -14.97 17.01 -0.77
C CYS A 144 -15.11 15.96 -1.87
N LYS A 145 -15.98 14.95 -1.65
CA LYS A 145 -16.18 13.80 -2.55
C LYS A 145 -16.18 14.20 -4.02
N ASP A 146 -17.07 15.10 -4.43
CA ASP A 146 -17.24 15.40 -5.86
C ASP A 146 -16.15 16.35 -6.43
N ALA A 147 -15.48 17.11 -5.58
CA ALA A 147 -14.52 18.15 -5.99
C ALA A 147 -13.06 17.66 -5.96
N VAL A 148 -12.74 16.71 -5.09
CA VAL A 148 -11.36 16.41 -4.69
C VAL A 148 -10.98 14.94 -4.89
N SER A 149 -11.93 14.03 -5.14
CA SER A 149 -11.62 12.61 -5.39
C SER A 149 -12.64 11.96 -6.33
N ALA A 150 -12.20 11.17 -7.32
CA ALA A 150 -13.12 10.13 -7.81
C ALA A 150 -13.46 9.20 -6.63
N VAL A 151 -14.74 8.86 -6.49
CA VAL A 151 -15.40 8.09 -5.41
C VAL A 151 -14.39 7.48 -4.42
N PRO A 152 -14.25 8.07 -3.21
CA PRO A 152 -13.06 7.90 -2.39
C PRO A 152 -12.98 6.46 -1.90
N ASP A 153 -12.06 5.71 -2.48
CA ASP A 153 -11.65 4.49 -1.83
C ASP A 153 -10.78 4.87 -0.62
N ALA A 154 -11.45 5.07 0.52
CA ALA A 154 -10.87 5.51 1.78
C ALA A 154 -9.73 4.60 2.27
N ARG A 155 -9.60 3.39 1.72
CA ARG A 155 -8.50 2.47 1.98
C ARG A 155 -7.17 3.08 1.58
N PHE A 156 -7.11 3.78 0.44
CA PHE A 156 -5.87 4.27 -0.16
C PHE A 156 -5.59 5.75 0.08
N MET A 157 -6.55 6.49 0.65
CA MET A 157 -6.42 7.94 0.91
C MET A 157 -5.13 8.29 1.65
N SER A 158 -4.22 8.96 0.97
CA SER A 158 -2.90 9.37 1.45
C SER A 158 -2.41 10.55 0.62
N ALA A 159 -1.30 11.18 1.01
CA ALA A 159 -0.71 12.27 0.23
C ALA A 159 -0.34 11.84 -1.19
N PRO A 160 0.30 10.66 -1.42
CA PRO A 160 0.55 10.16 -2.78
C PRO A 160 -0.74 9.90 -3.57
N TYR A 161 -1.79 9.35 -2.94
CA TYR A 161 -3.08 9.14 -3.61
C TYR A 161 -3.68 10.47 -4.09
N PHE A 162 -3.68 11.48 -3.22
CA PHE A 162 -4.15 12.82 -3.54
C PHE A 162 -3.35 13.45 -4.69
N ALA A 163 -2.02 13.35 -4.65
CA ALA A 163 -1.16 13.85 -5.73
C ALA A 163 -1.48 13.16 -7.07
N LEU A 164 -1.64 11.83 -7.09
CA LEU A 164 -2.06 11.09 -8.28
C LEU A 164 -3.41 11.54 -8.84
N ASP A 165 -4.39 11.79 -7.97
CA ASP A 165 -5.72 12.29 -8.38
C ASP A 165 -5.62 13.66 -9.05
N ARG A 166 -4.84 14.59 -8.46
CA ARG A 166 -4.60 15.91 -9.04
C ARG A 166 -3.83 15.84 -10.37
N ILE A 167 -2.80 14.99 -10.44
CA ILE A 167 -2.04 14.73 -11.68
C ILE A 167 -2.96 14.21 -12.79
N ALA A 168 -3.80 13.21 -12.50
CA ALA A 168 -4.71 12.64 -13.47
C ALA A 168 -5.72 13.67 -14.00
N ARG A 169 -6.31 14.48 -13.12
CA ARG A 169 -7.27 15.53 -13.54
C ARG A 169 -6.61 16.64 -14.35
N ASP A 170 -5.42 17.08 -13.96
CA ASP A 170 -4.67 18.07 -14.73
C ASP A 170 -4.33 17.54 -16.12
N ILE A 171 -3.75 16.35 -16.22
CA ILE A 171 -3.43 15.71 -17.50
C ILE A 171 -4.69 15.64 -18.37
N ALA A 172 -5.80 15.12 -17.85
CA ALA A 172 -7.02 14.93 -18.61
C ALA A 172 -7.65 16.24 -19.12
N SER A 173 -7.38 17.37 -18.46
CA SER A 173 -7.85 18.69 -18.90
C SER A 173 -7.05 19.25 -20.08
N ARG A 174 -5.91 18.65 -20.43
CA ARG A 174 -5.03 19.11 -21.51
C ARG A 174 -5.40 18.46 -22.85
N PRO A 175 -5.01 19.09 -23.98
CA PRO A 175 -5.12 18.46 -25.30
C PRO A 175 -4.43 17.09 -25.30
N ASP A 176 -5.09 16.08 -25.87
CA ASP A 176 -4.67 14.67 -25.89
C ASP A 176 -4.50 13.99 -24.51
N GLY A 177 -4.85 14.67 -23.42
CA GLY A 177 -4.70 14.19 -22.05
C GLY A 177 -5.39 12.85 -21.78
N ALA A 178 -6.64 12.73 -22.23
CA ALA A 178 -7.40 11.48 -22.08
C ALA A 178 -6.70 10.28 -22.73
N LYS A 179 -6.10 10.49 -23.92
CA LYS A 179 -5.36 9.45 -24.65
C LYS A 179 -4.05 9.08 -23.95
N LEU A 180 -3.39 10.05 -23.30
CA LEU A 180 -2.17 9.79 -22.54
C LEU A 180 -2.41 8.99 -21.25
N LEU A 181 -3.59 9.11 -20.66
CA LEU A 181 -3.98 8.37 -19.46
C LEU A 181 -4.56 6.99 -19.77
N GLU A 182 -4.98 6.75 -21.00
CA GLU A 182 -5.52 5.46 -21.43
C GLU A 182 -4.49 4.35 -21.20
N GLY A 183 -4.89 3.32 -20.45
CA GLY A 183 -4.03 2.18 -20.12
C GLY A 183 -2.97 2.45 -19.05
N VAL A 184 -2.91 3.65 -18.45
CA VAL A 184 -2.02 3.90 -17.30
C VAL A 184 -2.59 3.21 -16.06
N GLU A 185 -1.98 2.08 -15.72
CA GLU A 185 -2.29 1.29 -14.52
C GLU A 185 -1.13 1.34 -13.54
N LEU A 186 -1.38 1.81 -12.32
CA LEU A 186 -0.38 1.94 -11.26
C LEU A 186 -0.69 0.95 -10.13
N PRO A 187 0.31 0.28 -9.54
CA PRO A 187 0.08 -0.62 -8.42
C PRO A 187 -0.42 0.17 -7.20
N LEU A 188 -1.41 -0.40 -6.50
CA LEU A 188 -1.87 0.10 -5.21
C LEU A 188 -1.25 -0.72 -4.07
N PRO A 189 -1.07 -0.13 -2.87
CA PRO A 189 -0.67 -0.89 -1.68
C PRO A 189 -1.64 -2.06 -1.41
N ALA A 190 -1.14 -3.21 -0.96
CA ALA A 190 -1.99 -4.34 -0.59
C ALA A 190 -2.61 -4.12 0.80
N VAL A 191 -3.67 -3.30 0.87
CA VAL A 191 -4.36 -2.95 2.12
C VAL A 191 -5.81 -3.43 2.13
N SER A 192 -6.27 -3.86 3.30
CA SER A 192 -7.63 -4.34 3.53
C SER A 192 -8.67 -3.22 3.44
N VAL A 193 -9.95 -3.57 3.63
CA VAL A 193 -11.06 -2.61 3.71
C VAL A 193 -10.90 -1.53 4.78
N THR A 194 -10.11 -1.77 5.81
CA THR A 194 -9.81 -0.76 6.84
C THR A 194 -8.57 0.09 6.51
N GLY A 195 -7.88 -0.22 5.41
CA GLY A 195 -6.61 0.38 5.01
C GLY A 195 -5.39 -0.22 5.72
N ALA A 196 -5.54 -1.33 6.44
CA ALA A 196 -4.44 -2.03 7.08
C ALA A 196 -3.81 -3.06 6.13
N GLY A 197 -2.49 -3.00 5.97
CA GLY A 197 -1.70 -4.03 5.28
C GLY A 197 -1.16 -5.08 6.25
N LEU A 198 -0.59 -6.16 5.70
CA LEU A 198 0.17 -7.12 6.50
C LEU A 198 1.57 -6.58 6.81
N ALA A 199 2.09 -6.92 7.98
CA ALA A 199 3.51 -6.74 8.27
C ALA A 199 4.33 -7.78 7.50
N LEU A 200 4.80 -7.40 6.31
CA LEU A 200 5.56 -8.26 5.41
C LEU A 200 6.96 -8.55 5.95
N PRO A 201 7.57 -9.68 5.56
CA PRO A 201 8.95 -9.95 5.91
C PRO A 201 9.92 -9.04 5.16
N SER A 202 11.13 -8.89 5.67
CA SER A 202 12.21 -8.19 4.97
C SER A 202 13.15 -9.17 4.28
N THR A 203 13.84 -8.72 3.22
CA THR A 203 14.89 -9.49 2.57
C THR A 203 15.95 -8.54 2.01
N SER A 204 17.17 -9.03 1.83
CA SER A 204 18.30 -8.26 1.31
C SER A 204 18.22 -7.99 -0.19
N VAL A 205 17.47 -8.82 -0.94
CA VAL A 205 17.31 -8.68 -2.39
C VAL A 205 15.83 -8.69 -2.74
N THR A 206 15.35 -7.58 -3.30
CA THR A 206 13.95 -7.41 -3.71
C THR A 206 13.88 -7.09 -5.20
N THR A 207 12.92 -7.69 -5.89
CA THR A 207 12.58 -7.35 -7.28
C THR A 207 11.25 -6.61 -7.33
N PRO A 208 11.16 -5.50 -8.07
CA PRO A 208 9.90 -4.82 -8.33
C PRO A 208 9.08 -5.60 -9.36
N ILE A 209 7.79 -5.84 -9.08
CA ILE A 209 6.90 -6.54 -10.02
C ILE A 209 5.49 -5.94 -9.99
N ALA A 210 4.86 -5.83 -11.15
CA ALA A 210 3.48 -5.36 -11.31
C ALA A 210 2.50 -6.54 -11.40
N ALA A 211 2.54 -7.44 -10.41
CA ALA A 211 1.64 -8.60 -10.44
C ALA A 211 0.18 -8.16 -10.31
N LYS A 212 -0.69 -8.95 -10.94
CA LYS A 212 -2.15 -8.72 -10.92
C LYS A 212 -2.88 -9.68 -10.00
N SER A 213 -2.17 -10.63 -9.40
CA SER A 213 -2.74 -11.76 -8.66
C SER A 213 -2.03 -11.99 -7.35
N HIS A 214 -2.77 -12.38 -6.32
CA HIS A 214 -2.19 -12.71 -5.04
C HIS A 214 -2.83 -13.89 -4.33
N LEU A 215 -2.06 -14.49 -3.43
CA LEU A 215 -2.47 -15.42 -2.39
C LEU A 215 -2.07 -14.84 -1.03
N THR A 216 -3.05 -14.55 -0.19
CA THR A 216 -2.82 -14.11 1.20
C THR A 216 -2.96 -15.30 2.14
N ILE A 217 -1.95 -15.50 3.00
CA ILE A 217 -1.88 -16.58 3.98
C ILE A 217 -1.89 -15.96 5.38
N THR A 218 -2.88 -16.29 6.19
CA THR A 218 -2.89 -15.99 7.64
C THR A 218 -2.86 -17.28 8.46
N ALA A 219 -2.92 -17.15 9.79
CA ALA A 219 -3.04 -18.32 10.65
C ALA A 219 -4.41 -19.02 10.48
N GLU A 220 -5.45 -18.24 10.16
CA GLU A 220 -6.84 -18.67 10.13
C GLU A 220 -7.30 -19.08 8.73
N GLU A 221 -6.89 -18.34 7.70
CA GLU A 221 -7.48 -18.45 6.37
C GLU A 221 -6.47 -18.31 5.24
N LEU A 222 -6.89 -18.77 4.07
CA LEU A 222 -6.24 -18.51 2.79
C LEU A 222 -7.20 -17.66 1.98
N ARG A 223 -6.70 -16.58 1.38
CA ARG A 223 -7.49 -15.75 0.48
C ARG A 223 -6.78 -15.51 -0.83
N ILE A 224 -7.53 -15.41 -1.91
CA ILE A 224 -7.00 -15.34 -3.26
C ILE A 224 -7.84 -14.36 -4.08
N GLY A 225 -7.18 -13.63 -4.97
CA GLY A 225 -7.87 -12.67 -5.82
C GLY A 225 -6.92 -11.80 -6.65
N PRO A 226 -7.49 -10.89 -7.45
CA PRO A 226 -6.73 -9.89 -8.15
C PRO A 226 -6.21 -8.81 -7.17
N LEU A 227 -5.01 -8.30 -7.42
CA LEU A 227 -4.47 -7.16 -6.68
C LEU A 227 -5.12 -5.86 -7.14
N PRO A 228 -5.39 -4.91 -6.22
CA PRO A 228 -5.94 -3.62 -6.60
C PRO A 228 -4.91 -2.79 -7.36
N TYR A 229 -5.37 -2.02 -8.34
CA TYR A 229 -4.55 -1.06 -9.08
C TYR A 229 -5.33 0.23 -9.35
N ALA A 230 -4.60 1.32 -9.54
CA ALA A 230 -5.15 2.62 -9.88
C ALA A 230 -5.15 2.80 -11.40
N ARG A 231 -6.29 3.22 -11.94
CA ARG A 231 -6.42 3.77 -13.29
C ARG A 231 -6.54 5.29 -13.19
N LEU A 232 -5.77 5.98 -14.00
CA LEU A 232 -5.84 7.44 -14.08
C LEU A 232 -6.83 7.86 -15.18
N GLY A 233 -7.62 8.90 -14.94
CA GLY A 233 -8.57 9.44 -15.92
C GLY A 233 -9.07 10.84 -15.59
N ALA A 234 -10.05 11.31 -16.34
CA ALA A 234 -10.62 12.67 -16.19
C ALA A 234 -11.24 12.94 -14.80
N ASN A 235 -11.72 11.89 -14.15
CA ASN A 235 -12.25 11.97 -12.80
C ASN A 235 -11.18 11.77 -11.72
N GLY A 236 -9.89 11.70 -12.09
CA GLY A 236 -8.80 11.42 -11.16
C GLY A 236 -8.46 9.94 -11.08
N VAL A 237 -8.27 9.42 -9.87
CA VAL A 237 -7.91 8.01 -9.65
C VAL A 237 -9.16 7.14 -9.54
N THR A 238 -9.25 6.08 -10.33
CA THR A 238 -10.23 5.01 -10.16
C THR A 238 -9.53 3.75 -9.67
N VAL A 239 -10.02 3.15 -8.60
CA VAL A 239 -9.53 1.85 -8.14
C VAL A 239 -10.21 0.76 -8.95
N ALA A 240 -9.40 -0.13 -9.54
CA ALA A 240 -9.86 -1.31 -10.24
C ALA A 240 -9.30 -2.58 -9.58
N GLY A 241 -9.97 -3.70 -9.83
CA GLY A 241 -9.72 -4.97 -9.14
C GLY A 241 -10.71 -5.21 -7.98
N GLU A 242 -10.59 -6.37 -7.34
CA GLU A 242 -11.40 -6.73 -6.18
C GLU A 242 -10.81 -6.19 -4.88
N PRO A 243 -11.62 -6.06 -3.82
CA PRO A 243 -11.09 -5.69 -2.52
C PRO A 243 -10.09 -6.72 -1.98
N TYR A 244 -8.85 -6.29 -1.73
CA TYR A 244 -7.88 -7.08 -0.96
C TYR A 244 -8.43 -7.38 0.45
N PRO A 245 -8.33 -8.63 0.96
CA PRO A 245 -7.49 -9.72 0.48
C PRO A 245 -8.20 -10.75 -0.43
N GLY A 246 -9.29 -10.39 -1.10
CA GLY A 246 -10.00 -11.29 -1.99
C GLY A 246 -10.82 -12.36 -1.26
N SER A 247 -11.11 -13.44 -1.98
CA SER A 247 -12.05 -14.49 -1.58
C SER A 247 -11.38 -15.57 -0.75
N VAL A 248 -12.07 -16.06 0.28
CA VAL A 248 -11.59 -17.19 1.11
C VAL A 248 -11.59 -18.48 0.28
N VAL A 249 -10.51 -19.26 0.39
CA VAL A 249 -10.37 -20.56 -0.28
C VAL A 249 -9.92 -21.63 0.72
N LYS A 250 -10.45 -22.85 0.59
CA LYS A 250 -9.96 -23.99 1.37
C LYS A 250 -8.64 -24.50 0.79
N LEU A 251 -7.78 -25.05 1.64
CA LEU A 251 -6.48 -25.58 1.21
C LEU A 251 -6.59 -26.60 0.07
N ALA A 252 -7.62 -27.47 0.09
CA ALA A 252 -7.87 -28.47 -0.95
C ALA A 252 -8.31 -27.86 -2.31
N GLU A 253 -8.95 -26.69 -2.29
CA GLU A 253 -9.47 -26.00 -3.47
C GLU A 253 -8.43 -25.03 -4.09
N LEU A 254 -7.35 -24.76 -3.36
CA LEU A 254 -6.33 -23.78 -3.73
C LEU A 254 -5.73 -24.00 -5.13
N PRO A 255 -5.38 -25.23 -5.58
CA PRO A 255 -4.78 -25.41 -6.91
C PRO A 255 -5.72 -24.99 -8.04
N ALA A 256 -7.00 -25.32 -7.92
CA ALA A 256 -8.01 -24.96 -8.90
C ALA A 256 -8.32 -23.45 -8.88
N ALA A 257 -8.22 -22.80 -7.71
CA ALA A 257 -8.37 -21.35 -7.60
C ALA A 257 -7.18 -20.62 -8.23
N LEU A 258 -5.94 -21.06 -7.97
CA LEU A 258 -4.74 -20.47 -8.54
C LEU A 258 -4.67 -20.60 -10.06
N ALA A 259 -5.13 -21.72 -10.62
CA ALA A 259 -5.15 -21.93 -12.07
C ALA A 259 -6.04 -20.92 -12.84
N LYS A 260 -6.95 -20.22 -12.14
CA LYS A 260 -7.82 -19.19 -12.72
C LYS A 260 -7.20 -17.79 -12.71
N LEU A 261 -6.08 -17.61 -12.01
CA LEU A 261 -5.44 -16.31 -11.87
C LEU A 261 -4.32 -16.11 -12.90
N PRO A 262 -4.14 -14.89 -13.42
CA PRO A 262 -2.99 -14.59 -14.28
C PRO A 262 -1.69 -14.67 -13.47
N PRO A 263 -0.64 -15.34 -13.99
CA PRO A 263 0.69 -15.32 -13.37
C PRO A 263 1.38 -13.96 -13.56
N PRO A 264 2.38 -13.63 -12.72
CA PRO A 264 2.80 -14.38 -11.54
C PRO A 264 1.85 -14.15 -10.35
N VAL A 265 1.76 -15.14 -9.46
CA VAL A 265 0.99 -15.04 -8.21
C VAL A 265 1.94 -14.70 -7.06
N ILE A 266 1.62 -13.62 -6.36
CA ILE A 266 2.39 -13.18 -5.19
C ILE A 266 1.77 -13.70 -3.90
N VAL A 267 2.61 -14.23 -3.01
CA VAL A 267 2.22 -14.70 -1.68
C VAL A 267 2.43 -13.62 -0.65
N PHE A 268 1.35 -13.14 -0.04
CA PHE A 268 1.37 -12.24 1.11
C PHE A 268 1.23 -13.05 2.39
N ALA A 269 2.22 -13.00 3.27
CA ALA A 269 2.18 -13.66 4.57
C ALA A 269 2.80 -12.76 5.65
N PRO A 270 2.22 -12.69 6.86
CA PRO A 270 2.81 -11.92 7.96
C PRO A 270 4.19 -12.47 8.33
N LYS A 271 5.16 -11.59 8.59
CA LYS A 271 6.55 -11.99 8.90
C LYS A 271 6.70 -12.96 10.07
N LYS A 272 5.78 -12.88 11.07
CA LYS A 272 5.76 -13.75 12.25
C LYS A 272 4.95 -15.03 12.06
N LEU A 273 4.32 -15.24 10.90
CA LEU A 273 3.57 -16.48 10.64
C LEU A 273 4.55 -17.67 10.64
N PRO A 274 4.19 -18.82 11.25
CA PRO A 274 4.99 -20.04 11.14
C PRO A 274 5.15 -20.48 9.68
N ALA A 275 6.39 -20.71 9.25
CA ALA A 275 6.70 -21.06 7.87
C ALA A 275 6.09 -22.41 7.44
N ALA A 276 5.81 -23.31 8.38
CA ALA A 276 5.11 -24.58 8.10
C ALA A 276 3.76 -24.36 7.40
N ARG A 277 3.08 -23.23 7.65
CA ARG A 277 1.83 -22.87 6.95
C ARG A 277 2.06 -22.61 5.46
N LEU A 278 3.17 -21.96 5.11
CA LEU A 278 3.59 -21.75 3.71
C LEU A 278 3.97 -23.08 3.04
N ALA A 279 4.66 -23.98 3.74
CA ALA A 279 4.98 -25.31 3.20
C ALA A 279 3.71 -26.13 2.90
N ALA A 280 2.70 -26.10 3.79
CA ALA A 280 1.42 -26.77 3.56
C ALA A 280 0.69 -26.23 2.32
N VAL A 281 0.78 -24.91 2.08
CA VAL A 281 0.26 -24.26 0.87
C VAL A 281 1.01 -24.72 -0.37
N LEU A 282 2.34 -24.67 -0.36
CA LEU A 282 3.17 -25.05 -1.50
C LEU A 282 3.01 -26.53 -1.88
N ALA A 283 2.86 -27.41 -0.89
CA ALA A 283 2.59 -28.83 -1.12
C ALA A 283 1.33 -29.07 -1.99
N MET A 284 0.34 -28.17 -1.91
CA MET A 284 -0.86 -28.25 -2.75
C MET A 284 -0.63 -27.71 -4.16
N THR A 285 0.21 -26.68 -4.33
CA THR A 285 0.44 -26.01 -5.62
C THR A 285 1.40 -26.77 -6.53
N LYS A 286 2.05 -27.83 -6.02
CA LYS A 286 3.01 -28.68 -6.75
C LYS A 286 4.14 -27.83 -7.34
N GLN A 287 4.20 -27.74 -8.67
CA GLN A 287 5.25 -27.03 -9.42
C GLN A 287 4.87 -25.60 -9.79
N MET A 288 3.67 -25.12 -9.43
CA MET A 288 3.30 -23.74 -9.74
C MET A 288 4.20 -22.76 -8.97
N PRO A 289 4.97 -21.91 -9.67
CA PRO A 289 5.87 -20.97 -9.02
C PRO A 289 5.09 -19.85 -8.35
N LEU A 290 5.43 -19.58 -7.10
CA LEU A 290 4.90 -18.48 -6.31
C LEU A 290 6.04 -17.54 -5.90
N LEU A 291 5.77 -16.24 -5.79
CA LEU A 291 6.76 -15.26 -5.34
C LEU A 291 6.38 -14.71 -3.96
N LEU A 292 7.29 -14.75 -3.00
CA LEU A 292 7.02 -14.21 -1.66
C LEU A 292 7.02 -12.67 -1.69
N ALA A 293 5.93 -12.04 -1.25
CA ALA A 293 5.87 -10.61 -1.00
C ALA A 293 6.79 -10.25 0.17
N VAL A 294 7.57 -9.20 -0.03
CA VAL A 294 8.52 -8.68 0.96
C VAL A 294 8.35 -7.17 1.08
N THR A 295 8.82 -6.60 2.19
CA THR A 295 8.92 -5.15 2.33
C THR A 295 9.87 -4.63 1.25
N ALA A 296 9.39 -3.72 0.40
CA ALA A 296 10.26 -2.96 -0.48
C ALA A 296 10.57 -1.61 0.15
N THR A 297 11.75 -1.08 -0.19
CA THR A 297 12.07 0.31 0.07
C THR A 297 11.18 1.18 -0.82
N SER A 298 10.00 1.56 -0.31
CA SER A 298 9.22 2.60 -0.98
C SER A 298 9.94 3.93 -0.80
N THR A 299 10.03 4.68 -1.90
CA THR A 299 10.53 6.05 -1.88
C THR A 299 9.45 7.06 -1.49
N LEU A 300 8.20 6.62 -1.32
CA LEU A 300 7.07 7.48 -1.03
C LEU A 300 6.43 7.10 0.32
N PRO A 301 6.59 7.95 1.35
CA PRO A 301 5.91 7.75 2.63
C PRO A 301 4.39 7.62 2.48
N GLY A 302 3.79 6.61 3.13
CA GLY A 302 2.35 6.36 3.05
C GLY A 302 1.88 5.67 1.78
N TRP A 303 2.81 5.29 0.89
CA TRP A 303 2.56 4.51 -0.32
C TRP A 303 3.49 3.30 -0.37
N GLU A 304 3.29 2.38 0.55
CA GLU A 304 4.09 1.17 0.68
C GLU A 304 3.63 0.12 -0.34
N ILE A 305 4.27 0.13 -1.52
CA ILE A 305 4.19 -0.96 -2.48
C ILE A 305 5.15 -2.06 -2.03
N TYR A 306 4.69 -3.30 -2.07
CA TYR A 306 5.49 -4.48 -1.75
C TYR A 306 6.54 -4.74 -2.85
N GLY A 307 7.62 -5.40 -2.48
CA GLY A 307 8.52 -6.06 -3.43
C GLY A 307 8.22 -7.55 -3.47
N VAL A 308 8.97 -8.29 -4.28
CA VAL A 308 9.01 -9.75 -4.21
C VAL A 308 10.43 -10.24 -4.02
N SER A 309 10.58 -11.39 -3.37
CA SER A 309 11.82 -12.16 -3.47
C SER A 309 12.02 -12.61 -4.92
N PRO A 310 13.23 -12.51 -5.49
CA PRO A 310 13.51 -13.01 -6.85
C PRO A 310 13.60 -14.54 -6.93
N VAL A 311 13.53 -15.25 -5.80
CA VAL A 311 13.58 -16.71 -5.75
C VAL A 311 12.15 -17.24 -5.74
N GLU A 312 11.80 -18.01 -6.77
CA GLU A 312 10.50 -18.66 -6.89
C GLU A 312 10.36 -19.79 -5.87
N LEU A 313 9.20 -19.84 -5.23
CA LEU A 313 8.81 -20.89 -4.30
C LEU A 313 7.97 -21.94 -5.02
N VAL A 314 8.37 -23.20 -4.90
CA VAL A 314 7.63 -24.35 -5.41
C VAL A 314 7.46 -25.41 -4.32
N GLY A 315 6.40 -26.22 -4.41
CA GLY A 315 6.17 -27.33 -3.47
C GLY A 315 6.88 -28.62 -3.86
N LEU A 316 7.09 -28.82 -5.16
CA LEU A 316 7.79 -29.96 -5.74
C LEU A 316 8.72 -29.45 -6.84
N GLY A 317 9.89 -30.06 -6.98
CA GLY A 317 10.85 -29.74 -8.02
C GLY A 317 11.83 -30.89 -8.25
N ASP A 318 12.80 -30.64 -9.12
CA ASP A 318 13.88 -31.57 -9.40
C ASP A 318 14.74 -31.82 -8.16
N LYS A 319 15.62 -32.83 -8.24
CA LYS A 319 16.54 -33.16 -7.15
C LYS A 319 17.32 -31.91 -6.71
N PRO A 320 17.26 -31.53 -5.41
CA PRO A 320 17.94 -30.33 -4.94
C PRO A 320 19.46 -30.49 -5.07
N GLY A 321 20.14 -29.44 -5.50
CA GLY A 321 21.61 -29.38 -5.46
C GLY A 321 22.15 -28.90 -4.12
N LEU A 322 21.31 -28.25 -3.32
CA LEU A 322 21.62 -27.77 -1.98
C LEU A 322 20.42 -28.00 -1.06
N THR A 323 20.67 -28.43 0.17
CA THR A 323 19.64 -28.52 1.22
C THR A 323 20.05 -27.64 2.38
N VAL A 324 19.16 -26.74 2.80
CA VAL A 324 19.38 -25.75 3.85
C VAL A 324 18.31 -25.91 4.92
N ALA A 325 18.72 -26.10 6.17
CA ALA A 325 17.80 -26.07 7.30
C ALA A 325 17.43 -24.61 7.61
N VAL A 326 16.14 -24.32 7.71
CA VAL A 326 15.64 -22.98 8.06
C VAL A 326 15.10 -23.06 9.48
N THR A 327 15.76 -22.35 10.39
CA THR A 327 15.38 -22.26 11.80
C THR A 327 15.00 -20.82 12.15
N GLU A 328 14.72 -20.54 13.43
CA GLU A 328 14.61 -19.17 13.93
C GLU A 328 15.97 -18.43 13.86
N ALA A 329 17.07 -19.14 14.14
CA ALA A 329 18.44 -18.65 14.00
C ALA A 329 18.97 -18.95 12.59
N ILE A 330 19.05 -17.92 11.76
CA ILE A 330 19.31 -18.04 10.32
C ILE A 330 20.79 -17.95 9.92
N ASP A 331 21.68 -17.59 10.84
CA ASP A 331 23.10 -17.32 10.54
C ASP A 331 23.80 -18.52 9.91
N ASP A 332 23.49 -19.73 10.38
CA ASP A 332 24.10 -20.95 9.86
C ASP A 332 23.61 -21.26 8.44
N ALA A 333 22.33 -21.05 8.15
CA ALA A 333 21.77 -21.17 6.81
C ALA A 333 22.42 -20.17 5.83
N VAL A 334 22.58 -18.91 6.25
CA VAL A 334 23.21 -17.86 5.44
C VAL A 334 24.69 -18.19 5.20
N LYS A 335 25.43 -18.64 6.21
CA LYS A 335 26.83 -19.06 6.08
C LYS A 335 26.98 -20.26 5.13
N GLN A 336 26.08 -21.24 5.25
CA GLN A 336 26.08 -22.41 4.36
C GLN A 336 25.89 -21.99 2.90
N ILE A 337 24.92 -21.10 2.62
CA ILE A 337 24.69 -20.58 1.26
C ILE A 337 25.90 -19.77 0.78
N ALA A 338 26.47 -18.93 1.64
CA ALA A 338 27.64 -18.10 1.30
C ALA A 338 28.86 -18.94 0.92
N GLY A 339 29.09 -20.07 1.60
CA GLY A 339 30.18 -21.01 1.33
C GLY A 339 29.95 -21.95 0.15
N THR A 340 28.74 -21.95 -0.44
CA THR A 340 28.41 -22.83 -1.57
C THR A 340 28.67 -22.11 -2.90
N THR A 341 29.34 -22.80 -3.83
CA THR A 341 29.44 -22.39 -5.24
C THR A 341 28.34 -23.11 -6.03
N PRO A 342 27.37 -22.39 -6.62
CA PRO A 342 26.33 -23.02 -7.43
C PRO A 342 26.92 -23.67 -8.68
N ALA A 343 26.31 -24.76 -9.15
CA ALA A 343 26.55 -25.25 -10.51
C ALA A 343 25.98 -24.25 -11.54
N THR A 344 26.37 -24.38 -12.81
CA THR A 344 25.85 -23.55 -13.91
C THR A 344 25.08 -24.44 -14.91
N PRO A 345 23.75 -24.32 -15.01
CA PRO A 345 22.86 -23.45 -14.24
C PRO A 345 22.64 -23.92 -12.79
N PRO A 346 22.29 -23.02 -11.85
CA PRO A 346 22.05 -23.40 -10.45
C PRO A 346 20.83 -24.33 -10.34
N PRO A 347 20.98 -25.52 -9.71
CA PRO A 347 19.84 -26.40 -9.44
C PRO A 347 18.94 -25.80 -8.34
N PRO A 348 17.69 -26.29 -8.19
CA PRO A 348 16.82 -25.88 -7.10
C PRO A 348 17.44 -26.15 -5.72
N VAL A 349 17.08 -25.32 -4.74
CA VAL A 349 17.47 -25.49 -3.34
C VAL A 349 16.31 -26.04 -2.52
N ALA A 350 16.55 -27.05 -1.68
CA ALA A 350 15.57 -27.50 -0.69
C ALA A 350 15.74 -26.73 0.62
N LEU A 351 14.69 -26.05 1.05
CA LEU A 351 14.57 -25.40 2.35
C LEU A 351 13.77 -26.32 3.28
N VAL A 352 14.45 -26.86 4.29
CA VAL A 352 13.85 -27.74 5.30
C VAL A 352 13.49 -26.91 6.52
N LEU A 353 12.20 -26.67 6.73
CA LEU A 353 11.70 -25.83 7.83
C LEU A 353 11.70 -26.59 9.16
N GLU A 354 12.30 -26.00 10.18
CA GLU A 354 12.21 -26.49 11.57
C GLU A 354 11.01 -25.87 12.32
N ASP A 355 10.69 -26.42 13.50
CA ASP A 355 9.47 -26.15 14.29
C ASP A 355 9.27 -24.68 14.71
N LYS A 356 10.28 -23.82 14.55
CA LYS A 356 10.24 -22.38 14.86
C LYS A 356 10.53 -21.46 13.68
N ALA A 357 10.68 -22.01 12.47
CA ALA A 357 10.90 -21.20 11.28
C ALA A 357 9.69 -20.27 11.05
N THR A 358 9.98 -19.00 10.74
CA THR A 358 8.97 -17.99 10.41
C THR A 358 9.07 -17.56 8.96
N ILE A 359 8.07 -16.83 8.46
CA ILE A 359 8.12 -16.21 7.13
C ILE A 359 9.30 -15.24 6.99
N GLU A 360 9.68 -14.52 8.06
CA GLU A 360 10.89 -13.68 8.09
C GLU A 360 12.17 -14.50 7.85
N SER A 361 12.28 -15.64 8.54
CA SER A 361 13.43 -16.55 8.39
C SER A 361 13.54 -17.05 6.96
N VAL A 362 12.42 -17.45 6.35
CA VAL A 362 12.36 -17.86 4.94
C VAL A 362 12.80 -16.72 4.03
N ALA A 363 12.24 -15.52 4.18
CA ALA A 363 12.56 -14.37 3.33
C ALA A 363 14.05 -13.98 3.39
N THR A 364 14.67 -14.10 4.56
CA THR A 364 16.11 -13.81 4.71
C THR A 364 16.96 -14.84 3.99
N VAL A 365 16.62 -16.13 4.11
CA VAL A 365 17.30 -17.22 3.39
C VAL A 365 17.13 -17.06 1.88
N LEU A 366 15.93 -16.68 1.39
CA LEU A 366 15.72 -16.39 -0.03
C LEU A 366 16.58 -15.22 -0.52
N GLY A 367 16.81 -14.20 0.31
CA GLY A 367 17.72 -13.10 0.00
C GLY A 367 19.18 -13.55 -0.17
N ALA A 368 19.65 -14.44 0.71
CA ALA A 368 20.97 -15.05 0.59
C ALA A 368 21.10 -15.92 -0.66
N LEU A 369 20.06 -16.69 -0.99
CA LEU A 369 20.00 -17.49 -2.23
C LEU A 369 20.05 -16.62 -3.48
N ALA A 370 19.33 -15.49 -3.48
CA ALA A 370 19.32 -14.55 -4.59
C ALA A 370 20.72 -13.98 -4.89
N TYR A 371 21.53 -13.69 -3.87
CA TYR A 371 22.93 -13.25 -4.04
C TYR A 371 23.83 -14.30 -4.69
N LYS A 372 23.43 -15.57 -4.66
CA LYS A 372 24.13 -16.69 -5.28
C LYS A 372 23.45 -17.15 -6.59
N ASP A 373 22.61 -16.30 -7.17
CA ASP A 373 21.90 -16.53 -8.42
C ASP A 373 20.98 -17.75 -8.47
N TYR A 374 20.64 -18.34 -7.32
CA TYR A 374 19.57 -19.34 -7.26
C TYR A 374 18.24 -18.68 -7.62
N LYS A 375 17.45 -19.34 -8.49
CA LYS A 375 16.16 -18.83 -8.98
C LYS A 375 14.97 -19.55 -8.38
N THR A 376 15.16 -20.74 -7.81
CA THR A 376 14.07 -21.58 -7.33
C THR A 376 14.42 -22.24 -6.00
N ALA A 377 13.46 -22.24 -5.08
CA ALA A 377 13.53 -22.92 -3.80
C ALA A 377 12.29 -23.79 -3.58
N MET A 378 12.52 -25.05 -3.20
CA MET A 378 11.51 -25.98 -2.71
C MET A 378 11.40 -25.85 -1.19
N ILE A 379 10.20 -25.79 -0.64
CA ILE A 379 10.01 -25.74 0.82
C ILE A 379 9.37 -27.03 1.31
N THR A 380 10.00 -27.67 2.30
CA THR A 380 9.48 -28.85 3.00
C THR A 380 9.57 -28.66 4.52
N VAL A 381 8.75 -29.39 5.28
CA VAL A 381 8.83 -29.38 6.76
C VAL A 381 9.72 -30.52 7.21
N ALA A 382 10.59 -30.27 8.18
CA ALA A 382 11.39 -31.31 8.81
C ALA A 382 10.47 -32.41 9.37
N PRO A 383 10.84 -33.70 9.24
CA PRO A 383 10.08 -34.76 9.89
C PRO A 383 10.11 -34.52 11.40
N THR A 384 8.94 -34.35 12.01
CA THR A 384 8.81 -34.16 13.45
C THR A 384 9.47 -35.36 14.12
N LYS A 385 10.59 -35.15 14.85
CA LYS A 385 11.20 -36.21 15.65
C LYS A 385 10.13 -36.65 16.64
N ARG A 386 9.48 -37.80 16.40
CA ARG A 386 8.54 -38.39 17.36
C ARG A 386 9.32 -38.51 18.67
N ALA A 387 8.88 -37.79 19.70
CA ALA A 387 9.41 -37.98 21.04
C ALA A 387 9.27 -39.48 21.34
N LYS A 388 10.40 -40.12 21.63
CA LYS A 388 10.41 -41.52 22.02
C LYS A 388 9.57 -41.59 23.30
N PRO A 389 8.48 -42.38 23.33
CA PRO A 389 7.52 -42.39 24.44
C PRO A 389 8.18 -42.76 25.76
#